data_AF-A0A533YKN9-F1
#
_entry.id   AF-A0A533YKN9-F1
#
_cell.length_a   1.000
_cell.length_b   1.000
_cell.length_c   1.000
_cell.angle_alpha   90.00
_cell.angle_beta   90.00
_cell.angle_gamma   90.00
#
_symmetry.space_group_name_H-M   'P 1'
#
loop_
_entity.id
_entity.type
_entity.pdbx_description
1 polymer ?
#
loop_
_entity_poly.entity_id
_entity_poly.type
_entity_poly.pdbx_seq_one_letter_code
_entity_poly.pdbx_strand_id
1 'polypeptide(L)'
;MRAVVLLLAGFVACLVSPEAALAEAFFSDGYLGLTQEELRAKLGPPHKIRDRSSALRVYKYYPYDEWENVMKDQIPGAMGEDVYLYVRDKIHVRFSFQYAKEEKANSDTPILIVKLVDIEFLSPDPLTGVVEGPVAVPLAVPLKDIPKLIPEFKPSPADDAPTYRSNLFIILLQNETSKAALRLVKERNKEEYAWSLSYRLYAAEPFPPRITLNENVTRVEIAVDSLQLIKDHYRLTHEAMLNPFSAKAAALPPPPEPPQKKIPRPRYAP
;
A
#
# COMPACT_ATOMS: atom_id res chain seq x y z
N MET A 1 45.80 -12.18 -65.74
CA MET A 1 46.92 -11.64 -64.95
C MET A 1 46.36 -10.64 -63.95
N ARG A 2 46.61 -10.88 -62.64
CA ARG A 2 46.49 -9.95 -61.48
C ARG A 2 45.04 -9.47 -61.17
N ALA A 3 44.29 -10.04 -60.23
CA ALA A 3 44.49 -10.16 -58.77
C ALA A 3 44.75 -8.82 -58.07
N VAL A 4 43.70 -8.23 -57.48
CA VAL A 4 43.74 -7.42 -56.24
C VAL A 4 42.48 -7.75 -55.44
N VAL A 5 42.64 -7.77 -54.13
CA VAL A 5 41.90 -8.50 -53.09
C VAL A 5 41.36 -7.47 -52.07
N LEU A 6 40.17 -7.76 -51.50
CA LEU A 6 39.55 -7.24 -50.24
C LEU A 6 39.07 -5.77 -50.23
N LEU A 7 37.89 -5.42 -49.70
CA LEU A 7 37.50 -5.56 -48.28
C LEU A 7 35.97 -5.48 -48.03
N LEU A 8 35.54 -6.15 -46.95
CA LEU A 8 34.20 -6.29 -46.38
C LEU A 8 33.54 -4.97 -45.90
N ALA A 9 32.20 -4.91 -45.99
CA ALA A 9 31.25 -4.65 -44.90
C ALA A 9 29.83 -4.57 -45.53
N GLY A 10 28.83 -5.40 -45.22
CA GLY A 10 28.43 -5.86 -43.89
C GLY A 10 27.28 -4.98 -43.34
N PHE A 11 26.22 -4.71 -44.11
CA PHE A 11 25.01 -4.05 -43.59
C PHE A 11 24.00 -5.11 -43.17
N VAL A 12 24.20 -5.66 -41.97
CA VAL A 12 23.17 -6.39 -41.23
C VAL A 12 22.41 -5.37 -40.39
N ALA A 13 21.09 -5.48 -40.42
CA ALA A 13 20.13 -4.64 -39.75
C ALA A 13 20.34 -4.56 -38.23
N CYS A 14 20.18 -3.36 -37.67
CA CYS A 14 19.66 -3.16 -36.33
C CYS A 14 18.61 -2.04 -36.41
N LEU A 15 17.36 -2.43 -36.69
CA LEU A 15 16.21 -1.66 -36.21
C LEU A 15 16.27 -1.75 -34.68
N VAL A 16 16.91 -0.77 -34.05
CA VAL A 16 16.77 -0.56 -32.62
C VAL A 16 15.38 0.02 -32.43
N SER A 17 14.37 -0.86 -32.32
CA SER A 17 13.15 -0.50 -31.63
C SER A 17 13.58 -0.11 -30.21
N PRO A 18 13.21 1.07 -29.68
CA PRO A 18 13.40 1.31 -28.27
C PRO A 18 12.60 0.22 -27.56
N GLU A 19 13.29 -0.62 -26.78
CA GLU A 19 12.62 -1.40 -25.75
C GLU A 19 11.76 -0.40 -24.98
N ALA A 20 10.44 -0.65 -24.93
CA ALA A 20 9.62 -0.04 -23.93
C ALA A 20 10.21 -0.54 -22.60
N ALA A 21 11.14 0.23 -22.05
CA ALA A 21 11.71 -0.01 -20.75
C ALA A 21 10.55 0.15 -19.78
N LEU A 22 9.86 -0.95 -19.49
CA LEU A 22 8.89 -1.02 -18.42
C LEU A 22 9.65 -0.62 -17.15
N ALA A 23 9.30 0.52 -16.57
CA ALA A 23 9.85 0.94 -15.31
C ALA A 23 9.50 -0.14 -14.27
N GLU A 24 10.51 -0.64 -13.58
CA GLU A 24 10.32 -1.58 -12.49
C GLU A 24 9.83 -0.86 -11.25
N ALA A 25 9.13 -1.59 -10.37
CA ALA A 25 8.74 -1.07 -9.08
C ALA A 25 9.98 -0.60 -8.29
N PHE A 26 9.85 0.49 -7.54
CA PHE A 26 10.96 1.07 -6.77
C PHE A 26 11.42 0.19 -5.62
N PHE A 27 10.57 -0.74 -5.18
CA PHE A 27 10.84 -1.65 -4.08
C PHE A 27 10.28 -3.05 -4.37
N SER A 28 10.63 -4.00 -3.50
CA SER A 28 10.22 -5.40 -3.57
C SER A 28 8.73 -5.68 -3.32
N ASP A 29 7.91 -4.65 -3.05
CA ASP A 29 6.44 -4.76 -3.02
C ASP A 29 5.88 -5.05 -4.43
N GLY A 30 6.60 -4.62 -5.47
CA GLY A 30 6.26 -4.89 -6.86
C GLY A 30 5.17 -3.98 -7.45
N TYR A 31 4.76 -2.92 -6.76
CA TYR A 31 3.76 -1.95 -7.22
C TYR A 31 4.21 -0.49 -7.13
N LEU A 32 4.82 -0.05 -6.02
CA LEU A 32 5.21 1.35 -5.84
C LEU A 32 6.18 1.77 -6.93
N GLY A 33 5.91 2.92 -7.56
CA GLY A 33 6.73 3.42 -8.66
C GLY A 33 6.33 2.94 -10.06
N LEU A 34 5.47 1.93 -10.18
CA LEU A 34 4.86 1.60 -11.48
C LEU A 34 3.99 2.75 -11.96
N THR A 35 3.99 2.99 -13.26
CA THR A 35 2.96 3.79 -13.91
C THR A 35 1.62 3.07 -13.90
N GLN A 36 0.52 3.80 -14.06
CA GLN A 36 -0.82 3.20 -14.19
C GLN A 36 -0.89 2.22 -15.36
N GLU A 37 -0.23 2.53 -16.48
CA GLU A 37 -0.15 1.64 -17.64
C GLU A 37 0.56 0.33 -17.30
N GLU A 38 1.72 0.40 -16.64
CA GLU A 38 2.47 -0.80 -16.19
C GLU A 38 1.68 -1.61 -15.16
N LEU A 39 1.00 -0.94 -14.22
CA LEU A 39 0.14 -1.61 -13.25
C LEU A 39 -0.97 -2.40 -13.96
N ARG A 40 -1.66 -1.79 -14.92
CA ARG A 40 -2.73 -2.44 -15.69
C ARG A 40 -2.19 -3.52 -16.62
N ALA A 41 -1.00 -3.35 -17.18
CA ALA A 41 -0.33 -4.42 -17.92
C ALA A 41 -0.03 -5.64 -17.02
N LYS A 42 0.31 -5.39 -15.75
CA LYS A 42 0.60 -6.43 -14.76
C LYS A 42 -0.65 -7.12 -14.19
N LEU A 43 -1.71 -6.38 -13.91
CA LEU A 43 -2.90 -6.88 -13.21
C LEU A 43 -4.14 -7.07 -14.09
N GLY A 44 -4.09 -6.61 -15.35
CA GLY A 44 -5.26 -6.47 -16.20
C GLY A 44 -6.02 -5.15 -15.94
N PRO A 45 -7.15 -4.93 -16.63
CA PRO A 45 -8.00 -3.78 -16.37
C PRO A 45 -8.54 -3.82 -14.92
N PRO A 46 -8.66 -2.67 -14.23
CA PRO A 46 -9.21 -2.64 -12.89
C PRO A 46 -10.69 -3.04 -12.90
N HIS A 47 -11.15 -3.65 -11.82
CA HIS A 47 -12.56 -4.02 -11.70
C HIS A 47 -13.45 -2.80 -11.55
N LYS A 48 -12.95 -1.75 -10.87
CA LYS A 48 -13.63 -0.46 -10.65
C LYS A 48 -12.61 0.66 -10.58
N ILE A 49 -13.10 1.88 -10.77
CA ILE A 49 -12.35 3.10 -10.46
C ILE A 49 -12.98 3.78 -9.26
N ARG A 50 -12.16 4.10 -8.26
CA ARG A 50 -12.57 4.82 -7.06
C ARG A 50 -12.17 6.28 -7.16
N ASP A 51 -13.15 7.17 -7.10
CA ASP A 51 -12.91 8.60 -6.92
C ASP A 51 -13.04 8.97 -5.44
N ARG A 52 -12.15 9.84 -4.98
CA ARG A 52 -12.08 10.27 -3.59
C ARG A 52 -12.44 11.76 -3.52
N SER A 53 -13.63 12.06 -3.01
CA SER A 53 -13.97 13.41 -2.62
C SER A 53 -13.15 13.78 -1.38
N SER A 54 -12.32 14.81 -1.47
CA SER A 54 -11.35 15.17 -0.43
C SER A 54 -12.02 15.61 0.89
N ALA A 55 -11.25 15.50 1.98
CA ALA A 55 -11.56 15.68 3.41
C ALA A 55 -12.24 14.51 4.17
N LEU A 56 -13.24 13.79 3.62
CA LEU A 56 -14.09 12.90 4.43
C LEU A 56 -13.95 11.38 4.18
N ARG A 57 -12.96 10.93 3.38
CA ARG A 57 -12.83 9.51 2.96
C ARG A 57 -14.15 8.93 2.40
N VAL A 58 -14.94 9.77 1.73
CA VAL A 58 -16.12 9.32 1.00
C VAL A 58 -15.66 8.92 -0.40
N TYR A 59 -15.86 7.64 -0.69
CA TYR A 59 -15.45 7.03 -1.95
C TYR A 59 -16.66 6.83 -2.85
N LYS A 60 -16.51 7.22 -4.11
CA LYS A 60 -17.45 6.85 -5.18
C LYS A 60 -16.78 5.83 -6.07
N TYR A 61 -17.47 4.76 -6.39
CA TYR A 61 -16.95 3.71 -7.25
C TYR A 61 -17.71 3.73 -8.57
N TYR A 62 -16.95 3.73 -9.66
CA TYR A 62 -17.46 3.69 -11.02
C TYR A 62 -17.01 2.39 -11.70
N PRO A 63 -17.85 1.80 -12.58
CA PRO A 63 -17.38 0.81 -13.53
C PRO A 63 -16.20 1.35 -14.35
N TYR A 64 -15.25 0.48 -14.70
CA TYR A 64 -14.06 0.88 -15.46
C TYR A 64 -14.40 1.54 -16.81
N ASP A 65 -15.31 0.93 -17.59
CA ASP A 65 -15.68 1.46 -18.90
C ASP A 65 -16.39 2.81 -18.81
N GLU A 66 -17.23 3.03 -17.78
CA GLU A 66 -17.89 4.32 -17.56
C GLU A 66 -16.87 5.40 -17.17
N TRP A 67 -15.87 5.03 -16.36
CA TRP A 67 -14.80 5.94 -16.00
C TRP A 67 -13.98 6.39 -17.22
N GLU A 68 -13.52 5.43 -18.02
CA GLU A 68 -12.65 5.68 -19.16
C GLU A 68 -13.34 6.44 -20.30
N ASN A 69 -14.65 6.28 -20.47
CA ASN A 69 -15.38 6.88 -21.59
C ASN A 69 -16.14 8.16 -21.22
N VAL A 70 -16.43 8.40 -19.93
CA VAL A 70 -17.32 9.50 -19.50
C VAL A 70 -16.77 10.25 -18.28
N MET A 71 -16.55 9.56 -17.17
CA MET A 71 -16.40 10.25 -15.88
C MET A 71 -15.08 11.00 -15.72
N LYS A 72 -13.98 10.48 -16.27
CA LYS A 72 -12.66 11.13 -16.12
C LYS A 72 -12.59 12.53 -16.72
N ASP A 73 -13.39 12.80 -17.76
CA ASP A 73 -13.47 14.11 -18.42
C ASP A 73 -14.50 15.03 -17.75
N GLN A 74 -15.51 14.46 -17.09
CA GLN A 74 -16.58 15.21 -16.43
C GLN A 74 -16.24 15.66 -15.01
N ILE A 75 -15.32 14.97 -14.33
CA ILE A 75 -14.92 15.30 -12.96
C ILE A 75 -13.58 16.05 -13.01
N PRO A 76 -13.57 17.39 -12.79
CA PRO A 76 -12.35 18.17 -12.91
C PRO A 76 -11.26 17.71 -11.94
N GLY A 77 -10.09 17.38 -12.49
CA GLY A 77 -8.93 16.99 -11.71
C GLY A 77 -8.99 15.58 -11.11
N ALA A 78 -10.02 14.79 -11.43
CA ALA A 78 -10.13 13.41 -10.98
C ALA A 78 -8.97 12.59 -11.55
N MET A 79 -8.36 11.77 -10.69
CA MET A 79 -7.28 10.89 -11.09
C MET A 79 -7.75 9.46 -11.24
N GLY A 80 -8.80 9.08 -10.50
CA GLY A 80 -9.27 7.70 -10.39
C GLY A 80 -8.23 6.82 -9.70
N GLU A 81 -8.66 6.08 -8.68
CA GLU A 81 -7.83 5.03 -8.09
C GLU A 81 -8.26 3.70 -8.71
N ASP A 82 -7.31 2.95 -9.26
CA ASP A 82 -7.61 1.63 -9.81
C ASP A 82 -7.93 0.67 -8.65
N VAL A 83 -9.05 -0.04 -8.75
CA VAL A 83 -9.51 -0.96 -7.70
C VAL A 83 -9.53 -2.39 -8.21
N TYR A 84 -8.89 -3.28 -7.45
CA TYR A 84 -8.88 -4.72 -7.69
C TYR A 84 -9.43 -5.45 -6.47
N LEU A 85 -10.36 -6.38 -6.71
CA LEU A 85 -10.96 -7.20 -5.67
C LEU A 85 -10.55 -8.66 -5.88
N TYR A 86 -9.97 -9.26 -4.84
CA TYR A 86 -9.58 -10.67 -4.84
C TYR A 86 -10.27 -11.40 -3.70
N VAL A 87 -10.50 -12.70 -3.88
CA VAL A 87 -10.91 -13.59 -2.78
C VAL A 87 -9.70 -14.43 -2.39
N ARG A 88 -9.23 -14.26 -1.15
CA ARG A 88 -8.08 -14.97 -0.60
C ARG A 88 -8.46 -15.54 0.75
N ASP A 89 -8.33 -16.85 0.90
CA ASP A 89 -8.77 -17.56 2.12
C ASP A 89 -10.22 -17.26 2.53
N LYS A 90 -11.12 -17.17 1.53
CA LYS A 90 -12.54 -16.79 1.71
C LYS A 90 -12.75 -15.35 2.23
N ILE A 91 -11.70 -14.54 2.30
CA ILE A 91 -11.77 -13.12 2.64
C ILE A 91 -11.69 -12.31 1.34
N HIS A 92 -12.55 -11.30 1.23
CA HIS A 92 -12.47 -10.34 0.15
C HIS A 92 -11.41 -9.29 0.47
N VAL A 93 -10.40 -9.18 -0.38
CA VAL A 93 -9.26 -8.27 -0.24
C VAL A 93 -9.31 -7.26 -1.38
N ARG A 94 -9.56 -5.99 -1.04
CA ARG A 94 -9.65 -4.89 -2.00
C ARG A 94 -8.36 -4.11 -2.02
N PHE A 95 -7.70 -4.07 -3.16
CA PHE A 95 -6.54 -3.22 -3.44
C PHE A 95 -7.00 -1.96 -4.15
N SER A 96 -6.64 -0.79 -3.64
CA SER A 96 -6.89 0.50 -4.28
C SER A 96 -5.58 1.24 -4.48
N PHE A 97 -5.25 1.56 -5.73
CA PHE A 97 -3.97 2.16 -6.10
C PHE A 97 -4.11 3.67 -6.21
N GLN A 98 -3.41 4.39 -5.34
CA GLN A 98 -3.36 5.85 -5.39
C GLN A 98 -2.15 6.30 -6.20
N TYR A 99 -2.33 7.41 -6.93
CA TYR A 99 -1.31 7.92 -7.83
C TYR A 99 -0.72 9.27 -7.38
N ALA A 100 0.56 9.46 -7.70
CA ALA A 100 1.21 10.75 -7.83
C ALA A 100 1.14 11.20 -9.30
N LYS A 101 1.03 12.51 -9.54
CA LYS A 101 1.13 13.09 -10.88
C LYS A 101 2.59 13.43 -11.15
N GLU A 102 3.06 13.04 -12.32
CA GLU A 102 4.29 13.55 -12.90
C GLU A 102 3.96 14.24 -14.21
N GLU A 103 4.15 15.55 -14.23
CA GLU A 103 3.91 16.35 -15.43
C GLU A 103 4.93 16.02 -16.51
N LYS A 104 4.46 15.85 -17.74
CA LYS A 104 5.31 15.65 -18.91
C LYS A 104 5.56 16.98 -19.58
N ALA A 105 6.81 17.26 -19.94
CA ALA A 105 7.12 18.41 -20.77
C ALA A 105 6.34 18.31 -22.10
N ASN A 106 5.58 19.37 -22.43
CA ASN A 106 4.76 19.46 -23.65
C ASN A 106 3.60 18.45 -23.74
N SER A 107 3.03 18.00 -22.63
CA SER A 107 1.81 17.18 -22.61
C SER A 107 0.87 17.64 -21.50
N ASP A 108 -0.40 17.84 -21.85
CA ASP A 108 -1.45 18.17 -20.87
C ASP A 108 -1.93 16.94 -20.08
N THR A 109 -1.48 15.74 -20.48
CA THR A 109 -1.75 14.50 -19.76
C THR A 109 -0.55 14.11 -18.89
N PRO A 110 -0.69 14.09 -17.55
CA PRO A 110 0.37 13.67 -16.65
C PRO A 110 0.56 12.16 -16.68
N ILE A 111 1.75 11.68 -16.31
CA ILE A 111 1.93 10.27 -15.93
C ILE A 111 1.38 10.08 -14.52
N LEU A 112 0.60 9.02 -14.34
CA LEU A 112 0.16 8.57 -13.03
C LEU A 112 1.10 7.47 -12.53
N ILE A 113 1.73 7.70 -11.39
CA ILE A 113 2.69 6.77 -10.78
C ILE A 113 2.13 6.28 -9.45
N VAL A 114 2.11 4.97 -9.21
CA VAL A 114 1.63 4.36 -7.98
C VAL A 114 2.47 4.89 -6.80
N LYS A 115 1.82 5.62 -5.90
CA LYS A 115 2.45 6.18 -4.68
C LYS A 115 2.07 5.42 -3.41
N LEU A 116 0.91 4.79 -3.41
CA LEU A 116 0.34 4.12 -2.25
C LEU A 116 -0.64 3.05 -2.72
N VAL A 117 -0.59 1.89 -2.06
CA VAL A 117 -1.58 0.83 -2.23
C VAL A 117 -2.37 0.71 -0.92
N ASP A 118 -3.66 1.00 -0.96
CA ASP A 118 -4.59 0.92 0.17
C ASP A 118 -5.34 -0.40 0.07
N ILE A 119 -5.15 -1.28 1.05
CA ILE A 119 -5.61 -2.67 1.03
C ILE A 119 -6.59 -2.89 2.18
N GLU A 120 -7.83 -3.19 1.85
CA GLU A 120 -8.91 -3.36 2.82
C GLU A 120 -9.40 -4.81 2.84
N PHE A 121 -9.67 -5.33 4.04
CA PHE A 121 -10.32 -6.62 4.22
C PHE A 121 -11.81 -6.41 4.41
N LEU A 122 -12.62 -7.09 3.61
CA LEU A 122 -14.06 -6.85 3.55
C LEU A 122 -14.82 -8.11 3.98
N SER A 123 -15.85 -7.88 4.79
CA SER A 123 -16.89 -8.87 5.05
C SER A 123 -18.00 -8.72 4.01
N PRO A 124 -18.61 -9.81 3.52
CA PRO A 124 -19.89 -9.71 2.86
C PRO A 124 -20.94 -9.07 3.80
N ASP A 125 -21.84 -8.29 3.23
CA ASP A 125 -23.00 -7.76 3.92
C ASP A 125 -23.86 -8.91 4.47
N PRO A 126 -24.20 -8.93 5.77
CA PRO A 126 -24.90 -10.06 6.39
C PRO A 126 -26.31 -10.31 5.84
N LEU A 127 -26.96 -9.31 5.23
CA LEU A 127 -28.34 -9.38 4.75
C LEU A 127 -28.40 -9.74 3.27
N THR A 128 -27.48 -9.19 2.48
CA THR A 128 -27.49 -9.30 1.01
C THR A 128 -26.41 -10.24 0.47
N GLY A 129 -25.41 -10.59 1.29
CA GLY A 129 -24.22 -11.32 0.87
C GLY A 129 -23.29 -10.49 -0.03
N VAL A 130 -23.63 -9.24 -0.33
CA VAL A 130 -22.88 -8.36 -1.22
C VAL A 130 -21.69 -7.79 -0.46
N VAL A 131 -20.49 -7.95 -1.01
CA VAL A 131 -19.25 -7.45 -0.41
C VAL A 131 -19.02 -5.97 -0.73
N GLU A 132 -19.56 -5.51 -1.85
CA GLU A 132 -19.37 -4.15 -2.35
C GLU A 132 -20.70 -3.40 -2.38
N GLY A 133 -20.92 -2.55 -1.38
CA GLY A 133 -22.04 -1.60 -1.30
C GLY A 133 -21.54 -0.15 -1.10
N PRO A 134 -22.45 0.83 -0.96
CA PRO A 134 -22.07 2.23 -0.68
C PRO A 134 -21.28 2.36 0.64
N VAL A 135 -21.40 1.39 1.54
CA VAL A 135 -20.62 1.25 2.77
C VAL A 135 -20.04 -0.16 2.79
N ALA A 136 -18.72 -0.28 2.70
CA ALA A 136 -18.04 -1.57 2.88
C ALA A 136 -17.89 -1.84 4.38
N VAL A 137 -18.18 -3.06 4.83
CA VAL A 137 -17.99 -3.47 6.24
C VAL A 137 -16.55 -3.96 6.40
N PRO A 138 -15.69 -3.27 7.16
CA PRO A 138 -14.33 -3.71 7.38
C PRO A 138 -14.33 -5.03 8.16
N LEU A 139 -13.55 -6.00 7.69
CA LEU A 139 -13.29 -7.25 8.39
C LEU A 139 -11.99 -7.11 9.17
N ALA A 140 -12.02 -7.45 10.46
CA ALA A 140 -10.83 -7.50 11.29
C ALA A 140 -10.11 -8.84 11.05
N VAL A 141 -8.83 -8.78 10.65
CA VAL A 141 -7.98 -9.94 10.38
C VAL A 141 -6.75 -9.94 11.29
N PRO A 142 -6.34 -11.08 11.85
CA PRO A 142 -5.12 -11.16 12.66
C PRO A 142 -3.85 -10.81 11.85
N LEU A 143 -2.89 -10.15 12.51
CA LEU A 143 -1.59 -9.80 11.92
C LEU A 143 -0.86 -11.01 11.28
N LYS A 144 -0.95 -12.18 11.90
CA LYS A 144 -0.36 -13.44 11.38
C LYS A 144 -0.90 -13.87 10.01
N ASP A 145 -2.12 -13.47 9.67
CA ASP A 145 -2.80 -13.91 8.44
C ASP A 145 -2.52 -12.95 7.26
N ILE A 146 -2.00 -11.75 7.53
CA ILE A 146 -1.73 -10.73 6.49
C ILE A 146 -0.80 -11.22 5.39
N PRO A 147 0.36 -11.88 5.66
CA PRO A 147 1.25 -12.35 4.59
C PRO A 147 0.57 -13.35 3.64
N LYS A 148 -0.43 -14.09 4.11
CA LYS A 148 -1.23 -15.00 3.28
C LYS A 148 -2.25 -14.24 2.41
N LEU A 149 -2.86 -13.18 2.97
CA LEU A 149 -3.86 -12.36 2.30
C LEU A 149 -3.25 -11.34 1.33
N ILE A 150 -2.00 -10.93 1.55
CA ILE A 150 -1.28 -9.92 0.77
C ILE A 150 0.14 -10.46 0.50
N PRO A 151 0.37 -11.18 -0.63
CA PRO A 151 1.68 -11.73 -0.97
C PRO A 151 2.81 -10.69 -1.07
N GLU A 152 2.45 -9.44 -1.32
CA GLU A 152 3.38 -8.30 -1.41
C GLU A 152 3.74 -7.75 -0.03
N PHE A 153 2.98 -8.07 1.01
CA PHE A 153 3.31 -7.75 2.39
C PHE A 153 4.38 -8.73 2.91
N LYS A 154 5.63 -8.30 2.79
CA LYS A 154 6.82 -9.05 3.24
C LYS A 154 7.54 -8.27 4.33
N PRO A 155 7.05 -8.27 5.58
CA PRO A 155 7.69 -7.53 6.66
C PRO A 155 9.06 -8.16 6.99
N SER A 156 10.06 -7.32 7.24
CA SER A 156 11.35 -7.78 7.75
C SER A 156 11.19 -8.61 9.04
N PRO A 157 11.83 -9.79 9.14
CA PRO A 157 11.85 -10.58 10.38
C PRO A 157 12.93 -10.11 11.37
N ALA A 158 13.72 -9.09 11.02
CA ALA A 158 14.84 -8.65 11.84
C ALA A 158 14.36 -7.99 13.16
N ASP A 159 15.09 -8.26 14.25
CA ASP A 159 14.77 -7.75 15.58
C ASP A 159 14.97 -6.23 15.71
N ASP A 160 15.84 -5.66 14.87
CA ASP A 160 16.16 -4.23 14.80
C ASP A 160 15.42 -3.51 13.67
N ALA A 161 14.51 -4.19 12.96
CA ALA A 161 13.68 -3.59 11.93
C ALA A 161 12.87 -2.42 12.52
N PRO A 162 12.99 -1.18 11.99
CA PRO A 162 12.33 -0.03 12.59
C PRO A 162 10.81 -0.19 12.58
N THR A 163 10.24 -0.25 13.79
CA THR A 163 8.80 -0.42 13.99
C THR A 163 8.28 0.62 14.96
N TYR A 164 7.18 1.26 14.57
CA TYR A 164 6.54 2.31 15.35
C TYR A 164 5.06 2.03 15.47
N ARG A 165 4.46 2.46 16.58
CA ARG A 165 3.00 2.43 16.75
C ARG A 165 2.45 3.80 17.05
N SER A 166 1.24 4.03 16.59
CA SER A 166 0.30 4.98 17.16
C SER A 166 -0.83 4.20 17.84
N ASN A 167 -1.85 4.89 18.34
CA ASN A 167 -2.99 4.22 18.99
C ASN A 167 -3.75 3.29 18.04
N LEU A 168 -3.88 3.65 16.76
CA LEU A 168 -4.73 2.96 15.78
C LEU A 168 -3.98 2.35 14.61
N PHE A 169 -2.65 2.47 14.55
CA PHE A 169 -1.87 1.86 13.48
C PHE A 169 -0.43 1.55 13.88
N ILE A 170 0.18 0.59 13.19
CA ILE A 170 1.60 0.23 13.28
C ILE A 170 2.27 0.62 11.96
N ILE A 171 3.49 1.14 12.01
CA ILE A 171 4.35 1.35 10.84
C ILE A 171 5.53 0.38 10.93
N LEU A 172 5.70 -0.44 9.89
CA LEU A 172 6.86 -1.31 9.68
C LEU A 172 7.69 -0.74 8.53
N LEU A 173 8.90 -0.26 8.82
CA LEU A 173 9.80 0.22 7.77
C LEU A 173 10.72 -0.92 7.32
N GLN A 174 10.89 -1.05 6.01
CA GLN A 174 11.91 -1.92 5.43
C GLN A 174 13.27 -1.23 5.43
N ASN A 175 14.34 -2.03 5.40
CA ASN A 175 15.71 -1.53 5.44
C ASN A 175 16.17 -0.93 4.11
N GLU A 176 15.61 -1.40 2.99
CA GLU A 176 15.94 -0.91 1.66
C GLU A 176 15.45 0.53 1.47
N THR A 177 16.31 1.38 0.91
CA THR A 177 15.98 2.78 0.59
C THR A 177 16.17 3.03 -0.90
N SER A 178 15.36 3.91 -1.48
CA SER A 178 15.43 4.24 -2.91
C SER A 178 15.36 5.74 -3.14
N LYS A 179 16.35 6.29 -3.86
CA LYS A 179 16.31 7.69 -4.31
C LYS A 179 15.20 7.92 -5.34
N ALA A 180 14.82 6.91 -6.12
CA ALA A 180 13.73 7.02 -7.08
C ALA A 180 12.37 7.30 -6.39
N ALA A 181 12.23 6.87 -5.13
CA ALA A 181 11.03 7.12 -4.33
C ALA A 181 10.76 8.61 -4.06
N LEU A 182 11.75 9.50 -4.22
CA LEU A 182 11.56 10.95 -4.15
C LEU A 182 10.50 11.47 -5.13
N ARG A 183 10.23 10.74 -6.22
CA ARG A 183 9.16 11.04 -7.19
C ARG A 183 7.76 10.93 -6.56
N LEU A 184 7.60 10.06 -5.56
CA LEU A 184 6.31 9.81 -4.88
C LEU A 184 6.07 10.78 -3.71
N VAL A 185 7.13 11.42 -3.24
CA VAL A 185 7.15 12.21 -2.01
C VAL A 185 6.86 13.68 -2.28
N LYS A 186 5.96 14.25 -1.47
CA LYS A 186 5.60 15.68 -1.47
C LYS A 186 6.13 16.45 -0.26
N GLU A 187 6.87 15.79 0.62
CA GLU A 187 7.46 16.38 1.82
C GLU A 187 8.44 17.50 1.47
N ARG A 188 8.48 18.55 2.29
CA ARG A 188 9.47 19.62 2.13
C ARG A 188 10.85 19.08 2.51
N ASN A 189 11.87 19.46 1.76
CA ASN A 189 13.25 18.97 1.95
C ASN A 189 13.34 17.42 1.88
N LYS A 190 12.47 16.78 1.07
CA LYS A 190 12.46 15.33 0.89
C LYS A 190 13.83 14.75 0.52
N GLU A 191 14.69 15.55 -0.10
CA GLU A 191 16.05 15.19 -0.49
C GLU A 191 16.98 14.92 0.71
N GLU A 192 16.64 15.43 1.90
CA GLU A 192 17.40 15.22 3.15
C GLU A 192 17.11 13.86 3.80
N TYR A 193 16.06 13.16 3.37
CA TYR A 193 15.58 11.93 3.99
C TYR A 193 15.89 10.70 3.13
N ALA A 194 16.24 9.60 3.80
CA ALA A 194 16.30 8.30 3.16
C ALA A 194 14.90 7.65 3.20
N TRP A 195 14.36 7.35 2.02
CA TRP A 195 12.99 6.87 1.84
C TRP A 195 12.97 5.37 1.61
N SER A 196 12.15 4.68 2.40
CA SER A 196 12.02 3.22 2.42
C SER A 196 10.58 2.80 2.13
N LEU A 197 10.44 1.56 1.67
CA LEU A 197 9.16 0.86 1.70
C LEU A 197 8.65 0.77 3.16
N SER A 198 7.37 1.06 3.33
CA SER A 198 6.69 0.99 4.62
C SER A 198 5.37 0.24 4.49
N TYR A 199 5.03 -0.52 5.52
CA TYR A 199 3.71 -1.09 5.69
C TYR A 199 3.04 -0.43 6.89
N ARG A 200 1.87 0.18 6.68
CA ARG A 200 1.05 0.73 7.75
C ARG A 200 -0.16 -0.14 7.99
N LEU A 201 -0.32 -0.62 9.21
CA LEU A 201 -1.34 -1.61 9.58
C LEU A 201 -2.36 -0.94 10.50
N TYR A 202 -3.60 -0.78 10.06
CA TYR A 202 -4.63 -0.02 10.76
C TYR A 202 -5.63 -0.93 11.48
N ALA A 203 -5.91 -0.63 12.74
CA ALA A 203 -6.93 -1.29 13.54
C ALA A 203 -8.17 -0.40 13.72
N ALA A 204 -9.33 -1.04 13.90
CA ALA A 204 -10.57 -0.35 14.25
C ALA A 204 -10.61 0.01 15.76
N GLU A 205 -9.96 -0.81 16.58
CA GLU A 205 -9.82 -0.59 18.02
C GLU A 205 -8.37 -0.24 18.36
N PRO A 206 -8.12 0.50 19.46
CA PRO A 206 -6.77 0.81 19.89
C PRO A 206 -5.94 -0.45 20.14
N PHE A 207 -4.68 -0.43 19.70
CA PHE A 207 -3.77 -1.53 20.00
C PHE A 207 -3.50 -1.65 21.50
N PRO A 208 -3.39 -2.88 22.03
CA PRO A 208 -2.95 -3.07 23.40
C PRO A 208 -1.52 -2.54 23.61
N PRO A 209 -1.11 -2.26 24.86
CA PRO A 209 0.25 -1.83 25.18
C PRO A 209 1.34 -2.78 24.70
N ARG A 210 1.00 -4.05 24.45
CA ARG A 210 1.88 -5.00 23.80
C ARG A 210 1.15 -5.64 22.63
N ILE A 211 1.76 -5.57 21.46
CA ILE A 211 1.24 -6.12 20.21
C ILE A 211 1.93 -7.44 19.92
N THR A 212 1.14 -8.46 19.61
CA THR A 212 1.55 -9.79 19.14
C THR A 212 1.04 -9.99 17.70
N LEU A 213 1.14 -11.21 17.15
CA LEU A 213 0.59 -11.51 15.82
C LEU A 213 -0.91 -11.87 15.84
N ASN A 214 -1.56 -11.88 17.02
CA ASN A 214 -2.99 -12.19 17.15
C ASN A 214 -3.88 -10.93 17.12
N GLU A 215 -3.29 -9.74 17.22
CA GLU A 215 -4.01 -8.48 17.14
C GLU A 215 -4.57 -8.28 15.74
N ASN A 216 -5.77 -7.70 15.68
CA ASN A 216 -6.49 -7.57 14.43
C ASN A 216 -6.28 -6.22 13.77
N VAL A 217 -6.25 -6.22 12.45
CA VAL A 217 -6.24 -5.04 11.60
C VAL A 217 -7.37 -5.13 10.58
N THR A 218 -7.81 -4.00 10.07
CA THR A 218 -8.85 -3.94 9.03
C THR A 218 -8.32 -3.49 7.68
N ARG A 219 -7.11 -2.93 7.67
CA ARG A 219 -6.54 -2.27 6.50
C ARG A 219 -5.02 -2.22 6.58
N VAL A 220 -4.37 -2.33 5.42
CA VAL A 220 -2.94 -2.23 5.22
C VAL A 220 -2.66 -1.19 4.15
N GLU A 221 -1.75 -0.25 4.39
CA GLU A 221 -1.21 0.62 3.36
C GLU A 221 0.23 0.20 3.05
N ILE A 222 0.53 0.01 1.76
CA ILE A 222 1.90 -0.09 1.25
C ILE A 222 2.27 1.28 0.70
N ALA A 223 3.29 1.92 1.28
CA ALA A 223 3.66 3.29 0.98
C ALA A 223 5.16 3.53 1.17
N VAL A 224 5.60 4.75 0.93
CA VAL A 224 6.97 5.18 1.21
C VAL A 224 7.00 6.04 2.47
N ASP A 225 7.96 5.80 3.35
CA ASP A 225 8.19 6.59 4.57
C ASP A 225 9.69 6.78 4.84
N SER A 226 10.06 7.61 5.81
CA SER A 226 11.44 7.79 6.25
C SER A 226 11.58 7.64 7.75
N LEU A 227 12.55 6.82 8.16
CA LEU A 227 12.88 6.63 9.57
C LEU A 227 13.25 7.95 10.26
N GLN A 228 14.04 8.78 9.60
CA GLN A 228 14.52 10.04 10.16
C GLN A 228 13.37 11.03 10.30
N LEU A 229 12.50 11.12 9.28
CA LEU A 229 11.28 11.92 9.34
C LEU A 229 10.40 11.54 10.54
N ILE A 230 10.16 10.23 10.76
CA ILE A 230 9.36 9.75 11.89
C ILE A 230 9.99 10.13 13.22
N LYS A 231 11.31 9.95 13.36
CA LYS A 231 12.04 10.28 14.60
C LYS A 231 12.00 11.77 14.91
N ASP A 232 12.14 12.62 13.90
CA ASP A 232 12.27 14.06 14.08
C ASP A 232 10.91 14.75 14.28
N HIS A 233 9.90 14.35 13.50
CA HIS A 233 8.64 15.09 13.42
C HIS A 233 7.45 14.39 14.08
N TYR A 234 7.51 13.07 14.25
CA TYR A 234 6.36 12.29 14.71
C TYR A 234 6.56 11.62 16.07
N ARG A 235 7.63 11.98 16.79
CA ARG A 235 7.96 11.43 18.12
C ARG A 235 6.83 11.52 19.14
N LEU A 236 5.96 12.53 19.04
CA LEU A 236 4.83 12.72 19.97
C LEU A 236 3.61 11.85 19.64
N THR A 237 3.50 11.37 18.40
CA THR A 237 2.35 10.59 17.91
C THR A 237 2.70 9.12 17.65
N HIS A 238 3.99 8.81 17.63
CA HIS A 238 4.53 7.48 17.34
C HIS A 238 5.54 7.06 18.40
N GLU A 239 5.34 5.86 18.94
CA GLU A 239 6.24 5.21 19.88
C GLU A 239 7.01 4.09 19.17
N ALA A 240 8.33 4.05 19.33
CA ALA A 240 9.13 2.93 18.86
C ALA A 240 8.76 1.67 19.65
N MET A 241 8.63 0.55 18.96
CA MET A 241 8.29 -0.73 19.59
C MET A 241 9.06 -1.88 18.95
N LEU A 242 9.02 -3.04 19.60
CA LEU A 242 9.59 -4.26 19.03
C LEU A 242 8.78 -4.70 17.81
N ASN A 243 9.47 -5.09 16.74
CA ASN A 243 8.83 -5.61 15.53
C ASN A 243 8.01 -6.88 15.85
N PRO A 244 6.67 -6.87 15.68
CA PRO A 244 5.83 -8.02 16.02
C PRO A 244 6.11 -9.27 15.16
N PHE A 245 6.77 -9.10 14.01
CA PHE A 245 7.17 -10.20 13.11
C PHE A 245 8.56 -10.76 13.42
N SER A 246 9.26 -10.26 14.45
CA SER A 246 10.60 -10.71 14.79
C SER A 246 10.63 -11.89 15.76
N ALA A 247 11.73 -12.65 15.75
CA ALA A 247 11.92 -13.78 16.66
C ALA A 247 11.92 -13.34 18.13
N LYS A 248 12.53 -12.18 18.43
CA LYS A 248 12.52 -11.60 19.78
C LYS A 248 11.11 -11.27 20.28
N ALA A 249 10.21 -10.81 19.40
CA ALA A 249 8.82 -10.55 19.79
C ALA A 249 8.06 -11.85 20.10
N ALA A 250 8.28 -12.88 19.29
CA ALA A 250 7.68 -14.20 19.51
C ALA A 250 8.15 -14.86 20.82
N ALA A 251 9.39 -14.60 21.25
CA ALA A 251 9.97 -15.16 22.47
C ALA A 251 9.49 -14.48 23.78
N LEU A 252 8.79 -13.34 23.70
CA LEU A 252 8.30 -12.67 24.90
C LEU A 252 7.20 -13.52 25.59
N PRO A 253 7.22 -13.68 26.93
CA PRO A 253 6.20 -14.44 27.67
C PRO A 253 4.81 -13.86 27.41
N PRO A 254 3.67 -14.56 27.45
CA PRO A 254 2.36 -13.98 27.12
C PRO A 254 2.03 -12.71 27.96
N PRO A 255 1.23 -11.75 27.43
CA PRO A 255 0.79 -10.60 28.22
C PRO A 255 0.06 -11.06 29.50
N PRO A 256 0.24 -10.37 30.63
CA PRO A 256 -0.50 -10.70 31.85
C PRO A 256 -2.01 -10.58 31.60
N GLU A 257 -2.80 -11.46 32.21
CA GLU A 257 -4.26 -11.42 32.09
C GLU A 257 -4.80 -10.06 32.54
N PRO A 258 -5.72 -9.44 31.77
CA PRO A 258 -6.31 -8.17 32.18
C PRO A 258 -7.02 -8.35 33.53
N PRO A 259 -6.88 -7.37 34.45
CA PRO A 259 -7.51 -7.47 35.76
C PRO A 259 -9.02 -7.61 35.60
N GLN A 260 -9.59 -8.69 36.14
CA GLN A 260 -11.04 -8.89 36.14
C GLN A 260 -11.70 -7.74 36.91
N LYS A 261 -12.24 -6.77 36.19
CA LYS A 261 -13.05 -5.70 36.81
C LYS A 261 -14.28 -6.36 37.43
N LYS A 262 -14.37 -6.35 38.76
CA LYS A 262 -15.60 -6.74 39.46
C LYS A 262 -16.70 -5.80 39.01
N ILE A 263 -17.64 -6.29 38.22
CA ILE A 263 -18.83 -5.54 37.81
C ILE A 263 -19.63 -5.26 39.09
N PRO A 264 -19.87 -4.00 39.47
CA PRO A 264 -20.69 -3.67 40.62
C PRO A 264 -22.09 -4.26 40.43
N ARG A 265 -22.58 -5.03 41.39
CA ARG A 265 -23.98 -5.49 41.38
C ARG A 265 -24.85 -4.32 41.84
N PRO A 266 -25.95 -4.00 41.13
CA PRO A 266 -26.89 -3.00 41.61
C PRO A 266 -27.46 -3.42 42.97
N ARG A 267 -27.44 -2.50 43.95
CA ARG A 267 -28.20 -2.65 45.20
C ARG A 267 -29.57 -2.03 44.98
N TYR A 268 -30.61 -2.85 45.00
CA TYR A 268 -31.99 -2.35 45.07
C TYR A 268 -32.31 -1.96 46.52
N ALA A 269 -32.99 -0.83 46.71
CA ALA A 269 -33.47 -0.42 48.03
C ALA A 269 -34.52 -1.42 48.56
N PRO A 270 -34.58 -1.67 49.88
CA PRO A 270 -35.58 -2.55 50.49
C PRO A 270 -37.01 -2.02 50.36
#